data_AF-A0AAE1GL73-F1
#
_entry.id   AF-A0AAE1GL73-F1
#
_cell.length_a   1.000
_cell.length_b   1.000
_cell.length_c   1.000
_cell.angle_alpha   90.00
_cell.angle_beta   90.00
_cell.angle_gamma   90.00
#
_symmetry.space_group_name_H-M   'P 1'
#
loop_
_entity.id
_entity.type
_entity.pdbx_description
1 polymer ?
#
loop_
_entity_poly.entity_id
_entity_poly.type
_entity_poly.pdbx_seq_one_letter_code
_entity_poly.pdbx_strand_id
1 'polypeptide(L)'
;MRSLCSKHNLKICPVTFDQPLYQKAAEIVAASRDLDKVVVRLGGFHLLMSYRGSIEKIMKGSGLEDLWKRVYAKGSVVHMLTGHAFSRAVRAHILTLLAFINVLIKSDMESQPDKEHLIRLYQDTVDTGEGAAEIDKDERLQEFQQLLTHHLDQAATQSRTGKLWVQYIHQVLLMLHFIRAERTGNWKLHLHCVQEMIPHFHAAGHLPYAKTARQYLQQMNSIKQVMASEEYKLFTAKGYFTIR
;
A
#
# COMPACT_ATOMS: atom_id res chain seq x y z
N MET A 1 -12.14 22.22 5.57
CA MET A 1 -10.77 22.00 6.10
C MET A 1 -10.41 22.95 7.24
N ARG A 2 -10.45 24.29 7.09
CA ARG A 2 -10.19 25.21 8.23
C ARG A 2 -11.08 24.96 9.46
N SER A 3 -12.37 24.69 9.26
CA SER A 3 -13.30 24.32 10.35
C SER A 3 -12.93 23.01 11.06
N LEU A 4 -12.33 22.05 10.35
CA LEU A 4 -11.85 20.78 10.93
C LEU A 4 -10.54 21.00 11.71
N CYS A 5 -9.61 21.78 11.15
CA CYS A 5 -8.38 22.18 11.83
C CYS A 5 -8.68 22.92 13.14
N SER A 6 -9.63 23.87 13.12
CA SER A 6 -10.09 24.56 14.33
C SER A 6 -10.76 23.62 15.33
N LYS A 7 -11.56 22.64 14.87
CA LYS A 7 -12.20 21.63 15.74
C LYS A 7 -11.18 20.74 16.47
N HIS A 8 -10.05 20.45 15.85
CA HIS A 8 -8.98 19.62 16.41
C HIS A 8 -7.79 20.42 16.96
N ASN A 9 -7.92 21.75 17.05
CA ASN A 9 -6.86 22.67 17.46
C ASN A 9 -5.53 22.48 16.71
N LEU A 10 -5.60 22.09 15.43
CA LEU A 10 -4.46 21.95 14.54
C LEU A 10 -4.13 23.32 13.94
N LYS A 11 -2.91 23.81 14.19
CA LYS A 11 -2.37 25.04 13.59
C LYS A 11 -1.96 24.80 12.15
N ILE A 12 -1.68 23.54 11.78
CA ILE A 12 -1.32 23.12 10.43
C ILE A 12 -2.51 22.51 9.70
N CYS A 13 -2.65 22.87 8.43
CA CYS A 13 -3.71 22.42 7.54
C CYS A 13 -3.15 21.43 6.52
N PRO A 14 -3.28 20.10 6.76
CA PRO A 14 -2.96 19.11 5.75
C PRO A 14 -4.03 19.15 4.64
N VAL A 15 -3.59 19.23 3.39
CA VAL A 15 -4.45 19.26 2.21
C VAL A 15 -3.96 18.22 1.22
N THR A 16 -4.86 17.34 0.78
CA THR A 16 -4.52 16.25 -0.14
C THR A 16 -4.98 16.59 -1.55
N PHE A 17 -4.14 16.31 -2.55
CA PHE A 17 -4.44 16.54 -3.95
C PHE A 17 -4.02 15.36 -4.83
N ASP A 18 -4.71 15.19 -5.95
CA ASP A 18 -4.27 14.31 -7.03
C ASP A 18 -2.97 14.83 -7.63
N GLN A 19 -2.23 13.95 -8.31
CA GLN A 19 -0.85 14.22 -8.74
C GLN A 19 -0.65 15.58 -9.45
N PRO A 20 -1.46 15.99 -10.45
CA PRO A 20 -1.25 17.27 -11.13
C PRO A 20 -1.44 18.48 -10.21
N LEU A 21 -2.48 18.44 -9.37
CA LEU A 21 -2.79 19.49 -8.42
C LEU A 21 -1.79 19.52 -7.27
N TYR A 22 -1.34 18.35 -6.82
CA TYR A 22 -0.30 18.23 -5.79
C TYR A 22 0.98 18.94 -6.22
N GLN A 23 1.43 18.73 -7.46
CA GLN A 23 2.63 19.41 -7.98
C GLN A 23 2.48 20.93 -7.92
N LYS A 24 1.33 21.45 -8.37
CA LYS A 24 1.06 22.89 -8.35
C LYS A 24 0.90 23.46 -6.95
N ALA A 25 0.17 22.77 -6.08
CA ALA A 25 0.02 23.18 -4.69
C ALA A 25 1.36 23.18 -3.95
N ALA A 26 2.21 22.17 -4.17
CA ALA A 26 3.54 22.11 -3.58
C ALA A 26 4.45 23.26 -4.05
N GLU A 27 4.41 23.62 -5.34
CA GLU A 27 5.11 24.80 -5.88
C GLU A 27 4.63 26.10 -5.23
N ILE A 28 3.31 26.29 -5.12
CA ILE A 28 2.69 27.49 -4.52
C ILE A 28 3.05 27.62 -3.05
N VAL A 29 2.95 26.53 -2.27
CA VAL A 29 3.29 26.53 -0.85
C VAL A 29 4.78 26.81 -0.65
N ALA A 30 5.67 26.21 -1.45
CA ALA A 30 7.10 26.48 -1.37
C ALA A 30 7.48 27.93 -1.69
N ALA A 31 6.69 28.62 -2.53
CA ALA A 31 6.93 30.00 -2.93
C ALA A 31 6.26 31.05 -2.02
N SER A 32 5.38 30.64 -1.09
CA SER A 32 4.58 31.56 -0.28
C SER A 32 4.98 31.54 1.19
N ARG A 33 5.20 32.72 1.76
CA ARG A 33 5.44 32.89 3.22
C ARG A 33 4.15 32.77 4.04
N ASP A 34 3.00 33.04 3.42
CA ASP A 34 1.70 33.05 4.09
C ASP A 34 1.07 31.65 4.19
N LEU A 35 1.69 30.65 3.57
CA LEU A 35 1.24 29.26 3.53
C LEU A 35 2.17 28.31 4.30
N ASP A 36 3.01 28.83 5.19
CA ASP A 36 3.93 28.07 6.05
C ASP A 36 3.21 26.99 6.89
N LYS A 37 1.93 27.21 7.18
CA LYS A 37 1.04 26.27 7.91
C LYS A 37 0.27 25.31 7.02
N VAL A 38 0.51 25.26 5.71
CA VAL A 38 -0.16 24.33 4.80
C VAL A 38 0.78 23.18 4.45
N VAL A 39 0.32 21.95 4.67
CA VAL A 39 1.06 20.76 4.28
C VAL A 39 0.34 20.06 3.15
N VAL A 40 0.94 20.09 1.97
CA VAL A 40 0.39 19.48 0.76
C VAL A 40 0.74 17.99 0.74
N ARG A 41 -0.27 17.14 0.57
CA ARG A 41 -0.13 15.69 0.46
C ARG A 41 -0.52 15.16 -0.91
N LEU A 42 0.20 14.15 -1.37
CA LEU A 42 -0.17 13.39 -2.55
C LEU A 42 -1.31 12.43 -2.21
N GLY A 43 -2.36 12.44 -3.03
CA GLY A 43 -3.55 11.60 -2.88
C GLY A 43 -3.23 10.11 -2.86
N GLY A 44 -3.44 9.47 -1.71
CA GLY A 44 -3.13 8.06 -1.51
C GLY A 44 -3.92 7.13 -2.43
N PHE A 45 -5.21 7.40 -2.67
CA PHE A 45 -6.03 6.59 -3.58
C PHE A 45 -5.50 6.63 -5.02
N HIS A 46 -5.20 7.81 -5.56
CA HIS A 46 -4.67 7.94 -6.92
C HIS A 46 -3.23 7.43 -7.05
N LEU A 47 -2.43 7.53 -5.99
CA LEU A 47 -1.10 6.90 -5.92
C LEU A 47 -1.23 5.37 -6.00
N LEU A 48 -2.11 4.78 -5.20
CA LEU A 48 -2.38 3.34 -5.19
C LEU A 48 -2.93 2.84 -6.53
N MET A 49 -3.86 3.59 -7.15
CA MET A 49 -4.39 3.30 -8.49
C MET A 49 -3.28 3.26 -9.54
N SER A 50 -2.34 4.19 -9.46
CA SER A 50 -1.21 4.29 -10.39
C SER A 50 -0.18 3.18 -10.15
N TYR A 51 0.05 2.83 -8.89
CA TYR A 51 0.93 1.73 -8.52
C TYR A 51 0.38 0.39 -9.02
N ARG A 52 -0.91 0.14 -8.82
CA ARG A 52 -1.62 -1.03 -9.37
C ARG A 52 -1.46 -1.10 -10.90
N GLY A 53 -1.70 0.02 -11.59
CA GLY A 53 -1.42 0.19 -13.04
C GLY A 53 0.00 -0.22 -13.45
N SER A 54 0.98 0.03 -12.59
CA SER A 54 2.37 -0.36 -12.80
C SER A 54 2.57 -1.87 -12.65
N ILE A 55 1.92 -2.51 -11.66
CA ILE A 55 1.91 -3.98 -11.51
C ILE A 55 1.35 -4.62 -12.78
N GLU A 56 0.20 -4.16 -13.27
CA GLU A 56 -0.41 -4.72 -14.48
C GLU A 56 0.48 -4.57 -15.71
N LYS A 57 1.15 -3.42 -15.85
CA LYS A 57 2.07 -3.17 -16.96
C LYS A 57 3.31 -4.07 -16.89
N ILE A 58 3.88 -4.26 -15.70
CA ILE A 58 5.02 -5.16 -15.46
C ILE A 58 4.63 -6.62 -15.74
N MET A 59 3.43 -7.01 -15.33
CA MET A 59 2.92 -8.39 -15.49
C MET A 59 2.27 -8.65 -16.85
N LYS A 60 2.31 -7.70 -17.79
CA LYS A 60 1.71 -7.89 -19.12
C LYS A 60 2.38 -9.07 -19.83
N GLY A 61 1.56 -10.01 -20.32
CA GLY A 61 2.05 -11.21 -21.01
C GLY A 61 2.54 -12.34 -20.10
N SER A 62 2.45 -12.20 -18.77
CA SER A 62 2.83 -13.25 -17.80
C SER A 62 1.83 -14.41 -17.66
N GLY A 63 0.65 -14.26 -18.26
CA GLY A 63 -0.50 -15.14 -18.03
C GLY A 63 -1.43 -14.70 -16.87
N LEU A 64 -1.13 -13.59 -16.18
CA LEU A 64 -2.02 -13.03 -15.13
C LEU A 64 -3.43 -12.73 -15.67
N GLU A 65 -3.53 -12.16 -16.86
CA GLU A 65 -4.82 -11.90 -17.52
C GLU A 65 -5.59 -13.20 -17.79
N ASP A 66 -4.91 -14.23 -18.28
CA ASP A 66 -5.53 -15.53 -18.57
C ASP A 66 -5.97 -16.25 -17.31
N LEU A 67 -5.19 -16.13 -16.23
CA LEU A 67 -5.57 -16.60 -14.90
C LEU A 67 -6.86 -15.91 -14.43
N TRP A 68 -6.95 -14.59 -14.55
CA TRP A 68 -8.15 -13.85 -14.14
C TRP A 68 -9.37 -14.20 -14.99
N LYS A 69 -9.20 -14.47 -16.29
CA LYS A 69 -10.27 -14.94 -17.18
C LYS A 69 -10.84 -16.30 -16.80
N ARG A 70 -10.19 -17.08 -15.92
CA ARG A 70 -10.75 -18.34 -15.37
C ARG A 70 -11.82 -18.11 -14.30
N VAL A 71 -11.80 -16.95 -13.64
CA VAL A 71 -12.69 -16.63 -12.52
C VAL A 71 -13.66 -15.51 -12.88
N TYR A 72 -13.22 -14.55 -13.68
CA TYR A 72 -13.99 -13.37 -14.05
C TYR A 72 -14.36 -13.39 -15.54
N ALA A 73 -15.53 -12.86 -15.87
CA ALA A 73 -15.94 -12.66 -17.26
C ALA A 73 -14.92 -11.78 -18.02
N LYS A 74 -14.68 -12.11 -19.30
CA LYS A 74 -13.66 -11.43 -20.13
C LYS A 74 -13.78 -9.89 -20.11
N GLY A 75 -14.99 -9.37 -20.28
CA GLY A 75 -15.23 -7.92 -20.23
C GLY A 75 -14.86 -7.29 -18.87
N SER A 76 -15.10 -8.01 -17.77
CA SER A 76 -14.69 -7.57 -16.44
C SER A 76 -13.18 -7.49 -16.28
N VAL A 77 -12.44 -8.46 -16.81
CA VAL A 77 -10.97 -8.50 -16.74
C VAL A 77 -10.35 -7.28 -17.47
N VAL A 78 -10.90 -6.90 -18.62
CA VAL A 78 -10.46 -5.70 -19.35
C VAL A 78 -10.63 -4.44 -18.49
N HIS A 79 -11.78 -4.28 -17.82
CA HIS A 79 -12.01 -3.14 -16.92
C HIS A 79 -11.13 -3.17 -15.66
N MET A 80 -10.74 -4.35 -15.18
CA MET A 80 -9.84 -4.50 -14.05
C MET A 80 -8.41 -4.09 -14.42
N LEU A 81 -7.89 -4.60 -15.53
CA LEU A 81 -6.53 -4.31 -16.02
C LEU A 81 -6.34 -2.85 -16.45
N THR A 82 -7.41 -2.20 -16.91
CA THR A 82 -7.43 -0.76 -17.26
C THR A 82 -7.64 0.14 -16.04
N GLY A 83 -7.93 -0.43 -14.87
CA GLY A 83 -8.12 0.30 -13.62
C GLY A 83 -9.51 0.89 -13.40
N HIS A 84 -10.45 0.73 -14.34
CA HIS A 84 -11.82 1.21 -14.18
C HIS A 84 -12.63 0.41 -13.13
N ALA A 85 -12.21 -0.82 -12.83
CA ALA A 85 -12.84 -1.68 -11.82
C ALA A 85 -11.92 -1.95 -10.62
N PHE A 86 -11.51 -0.89 -9.92
CA PHE A 86 -10.50 -0.95 -8.84
C PHE A 86 -10.77 -2.01 -7.78
N SER A 87 -11.92 -2.00 -7.11
CA SER A 87 -12.23 -2.94 -6.02
C SER A 87 -12.21 -4.39 -6.50
N ARG A 88 -12.62 -4.63 -7.75
CA ARG A 88 -12.59 -5.95 -8.37
C ARG A 88 -11.16 -6.38 -8.71
N ALA A 89 -10.33 -5.47 -9.19
CA ALA A 89 -8.91 -5.72 -9.44
C ALA A 89 -8.16 -6.06 -8.14
N VAL A 90 -8.37 -5.28 -7.07
CA VAL A 90 -7.79 -5.57 -5.75
C VAL A 90 -8.21 -6.96 -5.26
N ARG A 91 -9.50 -7.32 -5.37
CA ARG A 91 -9.98 -8.66 -5.03
C ARG A 91 -9.29 -9.75 -5.86
N ALA A 92 -9.12 -9.55 -7.16
CA ALA A 92 -8.44 -10.51 -8.02
C ALA A 92 -6.96 -10.70 -7.66
N HIS A 93 -6.25 -9.63 -7.31
CA HIS A 93 -4.89 -9.72 -6.79
C HIS A 93 -4.82 -10.53 -5.49
N ILE A 94 -5.72 -10.28 -4.54
CA ILE A 94 -5.79 -11.02 -3.27
C ILE A 94 -6.06 -12.51 -3.52
N LEU A 95 -7.04 -12.84 -4.37
CA LEU A 95 -7.33 -14.24 -4.73
C LEU A 95 -6.14 -14.92 -5.42
N THR A 96 -5.43 -14.19 -6.28
CA THR A 96 -4.23 -14.69 -6.95
C THR A 96 -3.14 -14.98 -5.92
N LEU A 97 -2.86 -14.03 -5.01
CA LEU A 97 -1.90 -14.19 -3.92
C LEU A 97 -2.22 -15.43 -3.07
N LEU A 98 -3.47 -15.57 -2.62
CA LEU A 98 -3.91 -16.71 -1.82
C LEU A 98 -3.78 -18.03 -2.58
N ALA A 99 -4.09 -18.06 -3.88
CA ALA A 99 -3.92 -19.25 -4.70
C ALA A 99 -2.43 -19.65 -4.80
N PHE A 100 -1.52 -18.69 -4.99
CA PHE A 100 -0.08 -18.97 -5.02
C PHE A 100 0.45 -19.46 -3.67
N ILE A 101 0.10 -18.78 -2.57
CA ILE A 101 0.50 -19.21 -1.23
C ILE A 101 0.02 -20.63 -0.96
N ASN A 102 -1.23 -20.95 -1.30
CA ASN A 102 -1.75 -22.31 -1.17
C ASN A 102 -0.96 -23.32 -2.01
N VAL A 103 -0.58 -22.99 -3.24
CA VAL A 103 0.22 -23.91 -4.08
C VAL A 103 1.63 -24.09 -3.51
N LEU A 104 2.24 -23.05 -2.98
CA LEU A 104 3.60 -23.07 -2.42
C LEU A 104 3.68 -23.85 -1.09
N ILE A 105 2.68 -23.70 -0.22
CA ILE A 105 2.67 -24.33 1.11
C ILE A 105 2.08 -25.74 1.06
N LYS A 106 1.25 -26.08 0.06
CA LYS A 106 0.67 -27.43 -0.06
C LYS A 106 1.70 -28.57 -0.15
N SER A 107 2.93 -28.29 -0.55
CA SER A 107 4.01 -29.29 -0.53
C SER A 107 4.50 -29.63 0.88
N ASP A 108 4.14 -28.83 1.88
CA ASP A 108 4.49 -29.01 3.28
C ASP A 108 3.20 -29.11 4.13
N MET A 109 2.72 -30.34 4.33
CA MET A 109 1.43 -30.62 4.99
C MET A 109 1.43 -30.27 6.48
N GLU A 110 2.60 -30.22 7.13
CA GLU A 110 2.74 -29.97 8.56
C GLU A 110 2.73 -28.46 8.88
N SER A 111 3.04 -27.63 7.89
CA SER A 111 3.23 -26.18 8.05
C SER A 111 2.04 -25.35 7.55
N GLN A 112 0.87 -25.96 7.32
CA GLN A 112 -0.32 -25.22 6.94
C GLN A 112 -0.83 -24.37 8.11
N PRO A 113 -1.17 -23.09 7.88
CA PRO A 113 -1.68 -22.24 8.94
C PRO A 113 -2.99 -22.80 9.50
N ASP A 114 -3.07 -22.94 10.83
CA ASP A 114 -4.29 -23.32 11.53
C ASP A 114 -5.38 -22.30 11.20
N LYS A 115 -6.34 -22.73 10.37
CA LYS A 115 -7.42 -21.89 9.86
C LYS A 115 -8.32 -21.41 11.00
N GLU A 116 -8.61 -22.28 11.96
CA GLU A 116 -9.41 -21.96 13.14
C GLU A 116 -8.69 -20.96 14.04
N HIS A 117 -7.35 -21.00 14.11
CA HIS A 117 -6.58 -19.96 14.79
C HIS A 117 -6.64 -18.62 14.03
N LEU A 118 -6.41 -18.59 12.72
CA LEU A 118 -6.48 -17.35 11.93
C LEU A 118 -7.86 -16.68 11.99
N ILE A 119 -8.93 -17.47 11.97
CA ILE A 119 -10.29 -16.97 12.12
C ILE A 119 -10.48 -16.34 13.50
N ARG A 120 -10.01 -17.01 14.56
CA ARG A 120 -10.06 -16.48 15.93
C ARG A 120 -9.28 -15.17 16.05
N LEU A 121 -8.05 -15.12 15.56
CA LEU A 121 -7.23 -13.90 15.59
C LEU A 121 -7.90 -12.74 14.84
N TYR A 122 -8.52 -13.01 13.69
CA TYR A 122 -9.29 -12.01 12.95
C TYR A 122 -10.50 -11.52 13.75
N GLN A 123 -11.27 -12.44 14.34
CA GLN A 123 -12.45 -12.10 15.15
C GLN A 123 -12.04 -11.30 16.38
N ASP A 124 -11.03 -11.76 17.12
CA ASP A 124 -10.49 -11.07 18.29
C ASP A 124 -10.07 -9.65 17.92
N THR A 125 -9.33 -9.45 16.81
CA THR A 125 -8.95 -8.11 16.34
C THR A 125 -10.16 -7.22 16.04
N VAL A 126 -11.17 -7.77 15.37
CA VAL A 126 -12.38 -7.02 14.99
C VAL A 126 -13.20 -6.65 16.22
N ASP A 127 -13.28 -7.54 17.20
CA ASP A 127 -14.15 -7.43 18.37
C ASP A 127 -13.51 -6.62 19.51
N THR A 128 -12.21 -6.80 19.77
CA THR A 128 -11.48 -6.07 20.81
C THR A 128 -11.08 -4.66 20.36
N GLY A 129 -11.08 -4.40 19.05
CA GLY A 129 -10.54 -3.18 18.47
C GLY A 129 -9.03 -3.02 18.71
N GLU A 130 -8.34 -4.09 19.10
CA GLU A 130 -6.89 -4.10 19.26
C GLU A 130 -6.22 -3.67 17.96
N GLY A 131 -5.28 -2.73 18.08
CA GLY A 131 -4.61 -2.14 16.93
C GLY A 131 -3.77 -3.19 16.20
N ALA A 132 -3.56 -2.98 14.90
CA ALA A 132 -2.74 -3.85 14.05
C ALA A 132 -1.30 -4.11 14.54
N ALA A 133 -0.86 -3.46 15.62
CA ALA A 133 0.43 -3.63 16.28
C ALA A 133 0.48 -4.87 17.21
N GLU A 134 -0.65 -5.34 17.76
CA GLU A 134 -0.66 -6.58 18.55
C GLU A 134 -0.61 -7.81 17.63
N ILE A 135 -1.24 -7.74 16.45
CA ILE A 135 -1.12 -8.76 15.39
C ILE A 135 0.34 -9.00 15.00
N ASP A 136 1.12 -7.93 14.83
CA ASP A 136 2.51 -8.04 14.39
C ASP A 136 3.41 -8.74 15.44
N LYS A 137 2.94 -8.90 16.70
CA LYS A 137 3.65 -9.59 17.78
C LYS A 137 3.23 -11.05 17.96
N ASP A 138 2.19 -11.52 17.27
CA ASP A 138 1.73 -12.90 17.40
C ASP A 138 2.80 -13.89 16.89
N GLU A 139 3.25 -14.78 17.77
CA GLU A 139 4.36 -15.71 17.49
C GLU A 139 4.04 -16.66 16.33
N ARG A 140 2.79 -17.14 16.23
CA ARG A 140 2.37 -18.04 15.13
C ARG A 140 2.33 -17.32 13.80
N LEU A 141 1.93 -16.06 13.77
CA LEU A 141 2.01 -15.25 12.56
C LEU A 141 3.47 -15.00 12.15
N GLN A 142 4.37 -14.78 13.10
CA GLN A 142 5.79 -14.59 12.81
C GLN A 142 6.41 -15.88 12.24
N GLU A 143 6.12 -17.04 12.82
CA GLU A 143 6.54 -18.34 12.29
C GLU A 143 6.00 -18.57 10.87
N PHE A 144 4.71 -18.29 10.64
CA PHE A 144 4.10 -18.40 9.32
C PHE A 144 4.75 -17.46 8.29
N GLN A 145 5.08 -16.22 8.69
CA GLN A 145 5.79 -15.28 7.84
C GLN A 145 7.19 -15.78 7.45
N GLN A 146 7.92 -16.38 8.41
CA GLN A 146 9.24 -16.94 8.15
C GLN A 146 9.17 -18.14 7.19
N LEU A 147 8.23 -19.06 7.43
CA LEU A 147 7.97 -20.20 6.55
C LEU A 147 7.61 -19.75 5.13
N LEU A 148 6.66 -18.82 4.99
CA LEU A 148 6.25 -18.31 3.70
C LEU A 148 7.44 -17.67 2.96
N THR A 149 8.25 -16.88 3.67
CA THR A 149 9.46 -16.26 3.10
C THR A 149 10.42 -17.33 2.59
N HIS A 150 10.65 -18.39 3.37
CA HIS A 150 11.50 -19.52 2.96
C HIS A 150 11.02 -20.16 1.65
N HIS A 151 9.73 -20.47 1.53
CA HIS A 151 9.18 -21.06 0.30
C HIS A 151 9.21 -20.10 -0.89
N LEU A 152 9.00 -18.80 -0.66
CA LEU A 152 9.11 -17.79 -1.73
C LEU A 152 10.56 -17.72 -2.26
N ASP A 153 11.55 -17.73 -1.37
CA ASP A 153 12.97 -17.71 -1.75
C ASP A 153 13.38 -18.97 -2.52
N GLN A 154 12.91 -20.14 -2.09
CA GLN A 154 13.09 -21.38 -2.83
C GLN A 154 12.46 -21.31 -4.23
N ALA A 155 11.20 -20.87 -4.33
CA ALA A 155 10.52 -20.74 -5.62
C ALA A 155 11.21 -19.73 -6.55
N ALA A 156 11.74 -18.63 -5.99
CA ALA A 156 12.45 -17.61 -6.76
C ALA A 156 13.81 -18.08 -7.30
N THR A 157 14.49 -18.98 -6.58
CA THR A 157 15.80 -19.50 -6.98
C THR A 157 15.69 -20.70 -7.92
N GLN A 158 14.62 -21.49 -7.81
CA GLN A 158 14.42 -22.70 -8.63
C GLN A 158 14.12 -22.41 -10.12
N SER A 159 13.45 -21.30 -10.45
CA SER A 159 13.12 -21.00 -11.85
C SER A 159 12.87 -19.52 -12.13
N ARG A 160 13.04 -19.12 -13.40
CA ARG A 160 12.70 -17.77 -13.88
C ARG A 160 11.20 -17.46 -13.70
N THR A 161 10.34 -18.45 -13.92
CA THR A 161 8.88 -18.31 -13.74
C THR A 161 8.53 -18.14 -12.26
N GLY A 162 9.12 -18.94 -11.38
CA GLY A 162 8.97 -18.80 -9.93
C GLY A 162 9.41 -17.41 -9.46
N LYS A 163 10.58 -16.94 -9.92
CA LYS A 163 11.07 -15.58 -9.65
C LYS A 163 10.09 -14.48 -10.07
N LEU A 164 9.50 -14.59 -11.26
CA LEU A 164 8.50 -13.64 -11.75
C LEU A 164 7.27 -13.58 -10.84
N TRP A 165 6.73 -14.73 -10.44
CA TRP A 165 5.54 -14.78 -9.59
C TRP A 165 5.83 -14.36 -8.14
N VAL A 166 7.02 -14.63 -7.61
CA VAL A 166 7.46 -14.10 -6.31
C VAL A 166 7.57 -12.57 -6.36
N GLN A 167 8.13 -12.00 -7.44
CA GLN A 167 8.14 -10.55 -7.63
C GLN A 167 6.73 -9.95 -7.71
N TYR A 168 5.78 -10.66 -8.33
CA TYR A 168 4.38 -10.26 -8.33
C TYR A 168 3.75 -10.30 -6.92
N ILE A 169 4.04 -11.35 -6.14
CA ILE A 169 3.58 -11.47 -4.76
C ILE A 169 4.07 -10.29 -3.92
N HIS A 170 5.36 -9.94 -3.99
CA HIS A 170 5.90 -8.77 -3.30
C HIS A 170 5.21 -7.46 -3.72
N GLN A 171 4.93 -7.30 -5.02
CA GLN A 171 4.20 -6.13 -5.52
C GLN A 171 2.78 -6.02 -4.94
N VAL A 172 2.05 -7.14 -4.87
CA VAL A 172 0.70 -7.20 -4.29
C VAL A 172 0.75 -6.97 -2.78
N LEU A 173 1.71 -7.55 -2.06
CA LEU A 173 1.88 -7.32 -0.63
C LEU A 173 2.16 -5.84 -0.33
N LEU A 174 3.00 -5.19 -1.13
CA LEU A 174 3.24 -3.74 -1.02
C LEU A 174 1.95 -2.92 -1.23
N MET A 175 1.10 -3.32 -2.19
CA MET A 175 -0.22 -2.69 -2.38
C MET A 175 -1.09 -2.82 -1.11
N LEU A 176 -1.12 -4.01 -0.50
CA LEU A 176 -1.90 -4.28 0.70
C LEU A 176 -1.35 -3.55 1.93
N HIS A 177 -0.02 -3.46 2.08
CA HIS A 177 0.63 -2.67 3.12
C HIS A 177 0.30 -1.19 3.02
N PHE A 178 0.24 -0.64 1.80
CA PHE A 178 -0.17 0.75 1.60
C PHE A 178 -1.65 0.97 1.98
N ILE A 179 -2.54 0.04 1.60
CA ILE A 179 -3.95 0.08 2.03
C ILE A 179 -4.04 0.02 3.56
N ARG A 180 -3.28 -0.87 4.21
CA ARG A 180 -3.20 -0.96 5.68
C ARG A 180 -2.77 0.39 6.25
N ALA A 181 -1.69 1.00 5.73
CA ALA A 181 -1.17 2.28 6.20
C ALA A 181 -2.20 3.41 6.16
N GLU A 182 -2.91 3.55 5.04
CA GLU A 182 -3.95 4.57 4.86
C GLU A 182 -5.21 4.29 5.69
N ARG A 183 -5.54 3.00 5.95
CA ARG A 183 -6.70 2.66 6.80
C ARG A 183 -6.41 2.81 8.29
N THR A 184 -5.19 2.49 8.74
CA THR A 184 -4.81 2.55 10.16
C THR A 184 -4.17 3.88 10.57
N GLY A 185 -3.91 4.77 9.61
CA GLY A 185 -3.19 6.01 9.90
C GLY A 185 -1.76 5.74 10.37
N ASN A 186 -1.09 4.73 9.81
CA ASN A 186 0.31 4.43 10.10
C ASN A 186 1.25 5.21 9.17
N TRP A 187 1.81 6.31 9.67
CA TRP A 187 2.58 7.25 8.85
C TRP A 187 3.91 6.68 8.38
N LYS A 188 4.60 5.95 9.26
CA LYS A 188 5.88 5.33 8.94
C LYS A 188 5.70 4.28 7.84
N LEU A 189 4.67 3.45 7.95
CA LEU A 189 4.34 2.45 6.94
C LEU A 189 3.92 3.11 5.62
N HIS A 190 3.17 4.22 5.67
CA HIS A 190 2.82 5.00 4.49
C HIS A 190 4.06 5.44 3.71
N LEU A 191 5.00 6.14 4.37
CA LEU A 191 6.21 6.63 3.71
C LEU A 191 7.10 5.49 3.20
N HIS A 192 7.23 4.41 3.97
CA HIS A 192 7.94 3.21 3.52
C HIS A 192 7.32 2.65 2.24
N CYS A 193 5.99 2.50 2.20
CA CYS A 193 5.32 1.99 1.02
C CYS A 193 5.52 2.93 -0.19
N VAL A 194 5.42 4.25 -0.01
CA VAL A 194 5.67 5.20 -1.10
C VAL A 194 7.10 5.07 -1.63
N GLN A 195 8.09 4.90 -0.75
CA GLN A 195 9.48 4.65 -1.14
C GLN A 195 9.62 3.39 -1.99
N GLU A 196 9.04 2.28 -1.53
CA GLU A 196 9.11 0.98 -2.21
C GLU A 196 8.31 0.96 -3.53
N MET A 197 7.30 1.83 -3.70
CA MET A 197 6.56 1.95 -4.97
C MET A 197 7.39 2.63 -6.08
N ILE A 198 8.40 3.45 -5.74
CA ILE A 198 9.17 4.25 -6.72
C ILE A 198 9.86 3.39 -7.79
N PRO A 199 10.60 2.31 -7.45
CA PRO A 199 11.21 1.43 -8.44
C PRO A 199 10.19 0.81 -9.41
N HIS A 200 8.99 0.46 -8.95
CA HIS A 200 7.94 -0.09 -9.79
C HIS A 200 7.38 0.93 -10.77
N PHE A 201 7.24 2.20 -10.36
CA PHE A 201 6.90 3.27 -11.30
C PHE A 201 7.94 3.44 -12.40
N HIS A 202 9.23 3.36 -12.07
CA HIS A 202 10.31 3.39 -13.07
C HIS A 202 10.24 2.18 -14.00
N ALA A 203 10.11 0.97 -13.46
CA ALA A 203 10.03 -0.26 -14.24
C ALA A 203 8.83 -0.29 -15.20
N ALA A 204 7.69 0.27 -14.78
CA ALA A 204 6.52 0.43 -15.64
C ALA A 204 6.60 1.65 -16.59
N GLY A 205 7.66 2.46 -16.54
CA GLY A 205 7.77 3.70 -17.32
C GLY A 205 6.75 4.77 -16.91
N HIS A 206 6.19 4.69 -15.70
CA HIS A 206 5.26 5.68 -15.15
C HIS A 206 6.03 6.85 -14.50
N LEU A 207 6.91 7.48 -15.29
CA LEU A 207 7.85 8.51 -14.84
C LEU A 207 7.22 9.71 -14.13
N PRO A 208 6.03 10.21 -14.53
CA PRO A 208 5.38 11.28 -13.78
C PRO A 208 5.16 10.92 -12.31
N TYR A 209 4.60 9.74 -12.03
CA TYR A 209 4.38 9.29 -10.65
C TYR A 209 5.69 8.95 -9.94
N ALA A 210 6.68 8.40 -10.64
CA ALA A 210 8.01 8.17 -10.06
C ALA A 210 8.66 9.47 -9.55
N LYS A 211 8.58 10.56 -10.33
CA LYS A 211 9.07 11.88 -9.95
C LYS A 211 8.27 12.45 -8.78
N THR A 212 6.94 12.47 -8.88
CA THR A 212 6.08 13.07 -7.85
C THR A 212 6.17 12.32 -6.53
N ALA A 213 6.20 10.98 -6.54
CA ALA A 213 6.35 10.16 -5.34
C ALA A 213 7.69 10.43 -4.63
N ARG A 214 8.78 10.60 -5.38
CA ARG A 214 10.09 10.98 -4.83
C ARG A 214 10.07 12.36 -4.19
N GLN A 215 9.50 13.36 -4.86
CA GLN A 215 9.36 14.71 -4.32
C GLN A 215 8.51 14.71 -3.05
N TYR A 216 7.38 14.01 -3.06
CA TYR A 216 6.52 13.84 -1.90
C TYR A 216 7.28 13.19 -0.73
N LEU A 217 8.01 12.09 -0.98
CA LEU A 217 8.78 11.42 0.05
C LEU A 217 9.82 12.35 0.70
N GLN A 218 10.54 13.14 -0.11
CA GLN A 218 11.50 14.13 0.40
C GLN A 218 10.82 15.19 1.27
N GLN A 219 9.71 15.77 0.81
CA GLN A 219 8.97 16.76 1.57
C GLN A 219 8.45 16.19 2.90
N MET A 220 7.88 14.99 2.86
CA MET A 220 7.29 14.36 4.02
C MET A 220 8.33 13.90 5.06
N ASN A 221 9.54 13.55 4.65
CA ASN A 221 10.63 13.26 5.59
C ASN A 221 11.13 14.52 6.31
N SER A 222 10.97 15.69 5.70
CA SER A 222 11.32 16.99 6.28
C SER A 222 10.17 17.65 7.04
N ILE A 223 9.01 17.00 7.16
CA ILE A 223 7.79 17.60 7.74
C ILE A 223 7.97 18.05 9.20
N LYS A 224 8.86 17.39 9.96
CA LYS A 224 9.22 17.77 11.35
C LYS A 224 9.86 19.16 11.47
N GLN A 225 10.36 19.71 10.36
CA GLN A 225 10.94 21.06 10.31
C GLN A 225 9.85 22.14 10.17
N VAL A 226 8.67 21.75 9.68
CA VAL A 226 7.54 22.64 9.39
C VAL A 226 6.44 22.50 10.45
N MET A 227 6.36 21.33 11.11
CA MET A 227 5.40 21.05 12.18
C MET A 227 5.98 21.23 13.57
N ALA A 228 5.21 21.82 14.49
CA ALA A 228 5.53 21.78 15.92
C ALA A 228 5.51 20.33 16.43
N SER A 229 6.34 20.02 17.44
CA SER A 229 6.53 18.65 17.93
C SER A 229 5.24 17.93 18.32
N GLU A 230 4.29 18.62 18.95
CA GLU A 230 3.01 18.03 19.35
C GLU A 230 2.09 17.77 18.15
N GLU A 231 2.07 18.66 17.16
CA GLU A 231 1.30 18.46 15.93
C GLU A 231 1.88 17.33 15.08
N TYR A 232 3.22 17.23 15.03
CA TYR A 232 3.91 16.12 14.39
C TYR A 232 3.52 14.78 15.03
N LYS A 233 3.43 14.71 16.36
CA LYS A 233 2.96 13.50 17.06
C LYS A 233 1.50 13.17 16.73
N LEU A 234 0.60 14.15 16.73
CA LEU A 234 -0.79 13.92 16.33
C LEU A 234 -0.90 13.43 14.88
N PHE A 235 -0.17 14.08 13.97
CA PHE A 235 -0.14 13.75 12.56
C PHE A 235 0.40 12.34 12.30
N THR A 236 1.51 11.97 12.94
CA THR A 236 2.23 10.72 12.63
C THR A 236 1.84 9.52 13.50
N ALA A 237 1.52 9.75 14.78
CA ALA A 237 1.27 8.68 15.76
C ALA A 237 -0.21 8.51 16.12
N LYS A 238 -1.05 9.53 15.90
CA LYS A 238 -2.51 9.45 16.11
C LYS A 238 -3.30 9.31 14.81
N GLY A 239 -2.61 9.18 13.67
CA GLY A 239 -3.24 8.92 12.37
C GLY A 239 -3.96 10.14 11.77
N TYR A 240 -3.71 11.36 12.26
CA TYR A 240 -4.43 12.55 11.81
C TYR A 240 -4.07 12.95 10.37
N PHE A 241 -3.08 12.29 9.75
CA PHE A 241 -2.80 12.47 8.34
C PHE A 241 -3.91 11.88 7.44
N THR A 242 -4.64 10.88 7.92
CA THR A 242 -5.81 10.31 7.23
C THR A 242 -7.05 11.02 7.78
N ILE A 243 -7.52 12.06 7.08
CA ILE A 243 -8.79 12.68 7.45
C ILE A 243 -9.89 11.68 7.11
N ARG A 244 -10.55 11.14 8.14
CA ARG A 244 -11.76 10.32 8.03
C ARG A 244 -12.99 11.23 8.05
#